data_AF-A0A918JF48-F1
#
_entry.id   AF-A0A918JF48-F1
#
_cell.length_a   1.000
_cell.length_b   1.000
_cell.length_c   1.000
_cell.angle_alpha   90.00
_cell.angle_beta   90.00
_cell.angle_gamma   90.00
#
_symmetry.space_group_name_H-M   'P 1'
#
loop_
_entity.id
_entity.type
_entity.pdbx_description
1 polymer ?
#
loop_
_entity_poly.entity_id
_entity_poly.type
_entity_poly.pdbx_seq_one_letter_code
_entity_poly.pdbx_strand_id
1 'polypeptide(L)' 'MTMLKRYRTVRSATTGRQVLIAQAALLGGLLLALVVKELPGITREVRIYRMTGGLRAHRRYP' A
#
# COMPACT_ATOMS: atom_id res chain seq x y z
N MET A 1 41.78 -25.95 31.66
CA MET A 1 40.40 -25.66 32.11
C MET A 1 39.87 -24.50 31.26
N THR A 2 39.48 -24.79 30.01
CA THR A 2 39.14 -23.78 29.00
C THR A 2 37.71 -23.97 28.56
N MET A 3 36.78 -23.34 29.28
CA MET A 3 35.38 -23.30 28.91
C MET A 3 35.12 -21.99 28.15
N LEU A 4 35.45 -21.98 26.86
CA LEU A 4 35.01 -20.90 25.96
C LEU A 4 33.51 -21.09 25.72
N LYS A 5 32.71 -20.42 26.54
CA LYS A 5 31.26 -20.29 26.40
C LYS A 5 31.00 -19.51 25.12
N ARG A 6 30.84 -20.24 24.01
CA ARG A 6 30.42 -19.67 22.73
C ARG A 6 29.13 -18.90 22.97
N TYR A 7 29.20 -17.59 22.79
CA TYR A 7 28.02 -16.75 22.67
C TYR A 7 27.22 -17.30 21.50
N ARG A 8 26.21 -18.12 21.81
CA ARG A 8 25.21 -18.56 20.86
C ARG A 8 24.40 -17.30 20.57
N THR A 9 24.88 -16.52 19.60
CA THR A 9 24.06 -15.56 18.90
C THR A 9 22.78 -16.30 18.57
N VAL A 10 21.68 -15.82 19.15
CA VAL A 10 20.33 -16.27 18.82
C VAL A 10 20.17 -15.90 17.36
N ARG A 11 20.63 -16.79 16.46
CA ARG A 11 20.36 -16.72 15.04
C ARG A 11 18.85 -16.77 14.97
N SER A 12 18.24 -15.60 14.86
CA SER A 12 16.81 -15.43 14.69
C SER A 12 16.45 -16.36 13.54
N ALA A 13 15.72 -17.43 13.86
CA ALA A 13 15.39 -18.49 12.91
C ALA A 13 14.32 -18.02 11.91
N THR A 14 14.23 -16.71 11.66
CA THR A 14 13.47 -16.16 10.57
C THR A 14 14.26 -16.36 9.30
N THR A 15 13.91 -17.43 8.58
CA THR A 15 14.46 -17.70 7.25
C THR A 15 14.29 -16.47 6.37
N GLY A 16 15.27 -16.12 5.53
CA GLY A 16 15.19 -14.92 4.67
C GLY A 16 13.92 -14.85 3.81
N ARG A 17 13.33 -16.02 3.50
CA ARG A 17 12.03 -16.15 2.85
C ARG A 17 10.88 -15.55 3.68
N GLN A 18 10.85 -15.74 5.00
CA GLN A 18 9.81 -15.14 5.86
C GLN A 18 9.92 -13.62 5.87
N VAL A 19 11.14 -13.09 5.86
CA VAL A 19 11.38 -11.63 5.79
C VAL A 19 10.89 -11.07 4.46
N LEU A 20 11.16 -11.76 3.34
CA LEU A 20 10.67 -11.35 2.03
C LEU A 20 9.14 -11.38 1.94
N ILE A 21 8.49 -12.42 2.49
CA ILE A 21 7.03 -12.52 2.53
C ILE A 21 6.44 -11.38 3.38
N ALA A 22 7.03 -11.09 4.54
CA ALA A 22 6.58 -10.00 5.40
C ALA A 22 6.71 -8.64 4.71
N GLN A 23 7.82 -8.39 4.02
CA GLN A 23 8.01 -7.15 3.24
C GLN A 23 7.00 -7.04 2.09
N ALA A 24 6.78 -8.13 1.34
CA ALA A 24 5.80 -8.15 0.26
C ALA A 24 4.37 -7.90 0.77
N ALA A 25 4.01 -8.51 1.91
CA ALA A 25 2.71 -8.30 2.53
C ALA A 25 2.54 -6.86 3.04
N LEU A 26 3.57 -6.28 3.66
CA LEU A 26 3.56 -4.89 4.14
C LEU A 26 3.44 -3.89 2.98
N LEU A 27 4.29 -4.02 1.96
CA LEU A 27 4.28 -3.13 0.79
C LEU A 27 2.98 -3.28 -0.01
N GLY A 28 2.53 -4.52 -0.23
CA GLY A 28 1.28 -4.81 -0.94
C GLY A 28 0.06 -4.27 -0.19
N GLY A 29 -0.02 -4.48 1.13
CA GLY A 29 -1.09 -3.95 1.97
C GLY A 29 -1.12 -2.43 1.99
N LEU A 30 0.04 -1.78 2.08
CA LEU A 30 0.15 -0.32 2.04
C LEU A 30 -0.32 0.25 0.70
N LEU A 31 0.14 -0.33 -0.42
CA LEU A 31 -0.29 0.08 -1.76
C LEU A 31 -1.79 -0.11 -1.94
N LEU A 32 -2.34 -1.26 -1.50
CA LEU A 32 -3.78 -1.52 -1.58
C LEU A 32 -4.58 -0.52 -0.75
N ALA A 33 -4.13 -0.21 0.47
CA ALA A 33 -4.77 0.78 1.34
C ALA A 33 -4.75 2.18 0.71
N LEU A 34 -3.64 2.58 0.09
CA LEU A 34 -3.54 3.83 -0.65
C LEU A 34 -4.50 3.84 -1.84
N VAL A 35 -4.54 2.78 -2.64
CA VAL A 35 -5.48 2.67 -3.76
C VAL A 35 -6.93 2.77 -3.27
N VAL A 36 -7.30 2.04 -2.23
CA VAL A 36 -8.65 2.11 -1.63
C VAL A 36 -8.96 3.50 -1.08
N LYS A 37 -7.97 4.24 -0.59
CA LYS A 37 -8.13 5.61 -0.09
C LYS A 37 -8.24 6.65 -1.21
N GLU A 38 -7.53 6.48 -2.31
CA GLU A 38 -7.54 7.40 -3.46
C GLU A 38 -8.74 7.15 -4.41
N LEU A 39 -9.23 5.92 -4.49
CA LEU A 39 -10.42 5.55 -5.26
C LEU A 39 -11.69 6.36 -4.93
N PRO A 40 -12.09 6.62 -3.66
CA PRO A 40 -13.23 7.48 -3.34
C PRO A 40 -13.01 8.92 -3.80
N GLY A 41 -11.75 9.41 -3.86
CA GLY A 41 -11.42 10.73 -4.40
C GLY A 41 -11.72 10.82 -5.89
N ILE A 42 -11.13 9.89 -6.67
CA ILE A 42 -11.34 9.83 -8.12
C ILE A 42 -12.81 9.57 -8.47
N THR A 43 -13.44 8.60 -7.80
CA THR A 43 -14.86 8.30 -8.03
C THR A 43 -15.77 9.44 -7.63
N ARG A 44 -15.44 10.22 -6.59
CA ARG A 44 -16.17 11.45 -6.22
C ARG A 44 -16.06 12.49 -7.33
N GLU A 45 -14.88 12.70 -7.87
CA GLU A 45 -14.65 13.69 -8.94
C GLU A 45 -15.31 13.26 -10.25
N VAL A 46 -15.22 11.98 -10.62
CA VAL A 46 -15.97 11.40 -11.75
C VAL A 46 -17.48 11.49 -11.54
N ARG A 47 -17.97 11.25 -10.32
CA ARG A 47 -19.40 11.36 -9.98
C ARG A 47 -19.88 12.80 -10.09
N ILE A 48 -19.10 13.76 -9.59
CA ILE A 48 -19.37 15.19 -9.78
C ILE A 48 -19.40 15.50 -11.26
N TYR A 49 -18.40 15.05 -12.03
CA TYR A 49 -18.33 15.24 -13.47
C TYR A 49 -19.55 14.66 -14.20
N ARG A 50 -20.09 13.52 -13.77
CA ARG A 50 -21.35 12.97 -14.31
C ARG A 50 -22.58 13.77 -13.87
N MET A 51 -22.64 14.23 -12.62
CA MET A 51 -23.76 15.03 -12.09
C MET A 51 -23.81 16.42 -12.73
N THR A 52 -22.66 17.04 -12.98
CA THR A 52 -22.55 18.34 -13.65
C THR A 52 -22.63 18.22 -15.18
N GLY A 53 -22.80 17.01 -15.74
CA GLY A 53 -22.96 16.82 -17.18
C GLY A 53 -21.66 16.91 -18.00
N GLY A 54 -20.50 16.91 -17.35
CA GLY A 54 -19.17 16.94 -17.95
C GLY A 54 -18.93 18.14 -18.85
N LEU A 55 -18.00 18.02 -19.82
CA LEU A 55 -17.69 19.01 -20.88
C LEU A 55 -18.93 19.57 -21.62
N ARG A 56 -20.10 18.94 -21.49
CA ARG A 56 -21.36 19.39 -22.09
C ARG A 56 -22.05 20.51 -21.30
N ALA A 57 -21.79 20.68 -20.01
CA ALA A 57 -22.33 21.83 -19.24
C ALA A 57 -21.53 23.12 -19.48
N HIS A 58 -20.23 23.01 -19.78
CA HIS A 58 -19.41 24.15 -20.18
C HIS A 58 -19.80 24.73 -21.56
N ARG A 59 -20.64 24.03 -22.32
CA ARG A 59 -21.11 24.46 -23.64
C ARG A 59 -22.38 25.32 -23.60
N ARG A 60 -22.94 25.56 -22.40
CA ARG A 60 -24.21 26.27 -22.22
C ARG A 60 -24.06 27.66 -21.62
N TYR A 61 -22.83 28.17 -21.52
CA TYR A 61 -22.55 29.59 -21.34
C TYR A 61 -21.65 30.06 -22.50
N PRO A 62 -22.14 30.96 -23.39
CA PRO A 62 -21.28 31.70 -24.31
C PRO A 62 -20.35 32.66 -23.55
#